data_AF-A0A3D0LY21-F1
#
_entry.id   AF-A0A3D0LY21-F1
#
_cell.length_a   1.000
_cell.length_b   1.000
_cell.length_c   1.000
_cell.angle_alpha   90.00
_cell.angle_beta   90.00
_cell.angle_gamma   90.00
#
_symmetry.space_group_name_H-M   'P 1'
#
loop_
_entity.id
_entity.type
_entity.pdbx_description
1 polymer ?
#
loop_
_entity_poly.entity_id
_entity_poly.type
_entity_poly.pdbx_seq_one_letter_code
_entity_poly.pdbx_strand_id
1 'polypeptide(L)'
;SGAYMSGVNLCFPKATVTIDKFHVKQLMLKAMDQVRREEQGKQRSRRRGAGKKLLMIPETRMTEQQSEKMQALSKEFPKTGRAFRMVQSLDTMYRCEGYEDGKVAFNKMISWLRRSRLEPMKQVANTLKKHKQQILSYFSHRLTNAIAEGINSIIQSAKRRARGFRTIEGYTAAIFLAVGKLKLSCPTLFA
;
A
#
# COMPACT_ATOMS: atom_id res chain seq x y z
N SER A 1 4.61 -8.26 -11.01
CA SER A 1 4.99 -8.27 -12.44
C SER A 1 4.51 -9.56 -13.08
N GLY A 2 4.36 -9.62 -14.41
CA GLY A 2 3.94 -10.85 -15.09
C GLY A 2 4.92 -12.01 -14.89
N ALA A 3 6.22 -11.73 -15.03
CA ALA A 3 7.29 -12.74 -14.87
C ALA A 3 7.32 -13.38 -13.47
N TYR A 4 7.08 -12.60 -12.41
CA TYR A 4 7.01 -13.13 -11.04
C TYR A 4 5.85 -14.12 -10.87
N MET A 5 4.67 -13.77 -11.40
CA MET A 5 3.50 -14.66 -11.34
C MET A 5 3.71 -15.94 -12.14
N SER A 6 4.33 -15.85 -13.31
CA SER A 6 4.67 -17.04 -14.11
C SER A 6 5.64 -17.96 -13.37
N GLY A 7 6.67 -17.41 -12.73
CA GLY A 7 7.61 -18.20 -11.93
C GLY A 7 6.96 -18.86 -10.71
N VAL A 8 6.07 -18.15 -10.00
CA VAL A 8 5.32 -18.71 -8.88
C VAL A 8 4.41 -19.84 -9.34
N ASN A 9 3.69 -19.68 -10.46
CA ASN A 9 2.80 -20.73 -10.97
C ASN A 9 3.58 -21.97 -11.43
N LEU A 10 4.79 -21.79 -11.96
CA LEU A 10 5.65 -22.89 -12.40
C LEU A 10 6.24 -23.67 -11.21
N CYS A 11 6.85 -22.96 -10.26
CA CYS A 11 7.60 -23.59 -9.17
C CYS A 11 6.71 -23.96 -7.96
N PHE A 12 5.61 -23.24 -7.77
CA PHE A 12 4.72 -23.39 -6.61
C PHE A 12 3.24 -23.45 -7.04
N PRO A 13 2.84 -24.47 -7.83
CA PRO A 13 1.51 -24.53 -8.44
C PRO A 13 0.35 -24.63 -7.42
N LYS A 14 0.65 -25.07 -6.19
CA LYS A 14 -0.34 -25.19 -5.10
C LYS A 14 -0.38 -23.96 -4.18
N ALA A 15 0.46 -22.94 -4.41
CA ALA A 15 0.54 -21.78 -3.54
C ALA A 15 -0.58 -20.78 -3.82
N THR A 16 -1.25 -20.33 -2.75
CA THR A 16 -2.23 -19.25 -2.84
C THR A 16 -1.51 -17.90 -2.95
N VAL A 17 -1.59 -17.26 -4.12
CA VAL A 17 -1.00 -15.94 -4.30
C VAL A 17 -1.89 -14.87 -3.67
N THR A 18 -1.31 -14.10 -2.75
CA THR A 18 -1.95 -12.96 -2.11
C THR A 18 -1.31 -11.65 -2.56
N ILE A 19 -2.14 -10.69 -2.98
CA ILE A 19 -1.67 -9.34 -3.28
C ILE A 19 -1.63 -8.54 -1.99
N ASP A 20 -0.49 -7.89 -1.74
CA ASP A 20 -0.31 -7.08 -0.55
C ASP A 20 -1.24 -5.85 -0.53
N LYS A 21 -1.86 -5.62 0.65
CA LYS A 21 -2.82 -4.52 0.89
C LYS A 21 -2.24 -3.13 0.61
N PHE A 22 -0.94 -2.92 0.80
CA PHE A 22 -0.25 -1.67 0.55
C PHE A 22 -0.29 -1.31 -0.94
N HIS A 23 -0.05 -2.28 -1.84
CA HIS A 23 -0.11 -2.02 -3.28
C HIS A 23 -1.53 -1.67 -3.74
N VAL A 24 -2.54 -2.32 -3.17
CA VAL A 24 -3.95 -1.99 -3.41
C VAL A 24 -4.27 -0.57 -2.92
N LYS A 25 -3.82 -0.22 -1.70
CA LYS A 25 -4.02 1.13 -1.14
C LYS A 25 -3.29 2.19 -1.96
N GLN A 26 -2.05 1.93 -2.38
CA GLN A 26 -1.28 2.84 -3.23
C GLN A 26 -1.98 3.11 -4.56
N LEU A 27 -2.55 2.07 -5.19
CA LEU A 27 -3.29 2.21 -6.45
C LEU A 27 -4.51 3.14 -6.27
N MET A 28 -5.28 2.92 -5.21
CA MET A 28 -6.43 3.75 -4.84
C MET A 28 -6.04 5.21 -4.52
N LEU A 29 -4.96 5.41 -3.76
CA LEU A 29 -4.45 6.75 -3.42
C LEU A 29 -3.97 7.52 -4.67
N LYS A 30 -3.33 6.83 -5.63
CA LYS A 30 -2.92 7.44 -6.90
C LYS A 30 -4.12 7.90 -7.71
N ALA A 31 -5.17 7.09 -7.82
CA ALA A 31 -6.40 7.47 -8.52
C ALA A 31 -7.14 8.63 -7.82
N MET A 32 -7.16 8.66 -6.50
CA MET A 32 -7.71 9.80 -5.75
C MET A 32 -6.89 11.08 -5.99
N ASP A 33 -5.56 11.02 -5.99
CA ASP A 33 -4.72 12.20 -6.29
C ASP A 33 -4.89 12.67 -7.75
N GLN A 34 -5.15 11.74 -8.68
CA GLN A 34 -5.52 12.06 -10.06
C GLN A 34 -6.85 12.84 -10.10
N VAL A 35 -7.91 12.36 -9.46
CA VAL A 35 -9.21 13.08 -9.35
C VAL A 35 -9.03 14.46 -8.73
N ARG A 36 -8.23 14.57 -7.67
CA ARG A 36 -7.91 15.85 -7.02
C ARG A 36 -7.25 16.83 -7.98
N ARG A 37 -6.26 16.37 -8.76
CA ARG A 37 -5.56 17.23 -9.73
C ARG A 37 -6.47 17.70 -10.86
N GLU A 38 -7.36 16.80 -11.32
CA GLU A 38 -8.37 17.10 -12.35
C GLU A 38 -9.37 18.14 -11.86
N GLU A 39 -9.84 18.03 -10.61
CA GLU A 39 -10.85 18.93 -10.05
C GLU A 39 -10.27 20.28 -9.58
N GLN A 40 -9.11 20.28 -8.92
CA GLN A 40 -8.48 21.50 -8.42
C GLN A 40 -7.75 22.30 -9.51
N GLY A 41 -7.45 21.68 -10.66
CA GLY A 41 -6.67 22.27 -11.73
C GLY A 41 -5.15 22.28 -11.48
N LYS A 42 -4.38 22.49 -12.55
CA LYS A 42 -2.91 22.34 -12.57
C LYS A 42 -2.14 23.30 -11.65
N GLN A 43 -2.62 24.53 -11.48
CA GLN A 43 -1.92 25.54 -10.68
C GLN A 43 -2.16 25.33 -9.18
N ARG A 44 -3.44 25.20 -8.79
CA ARG A 44 -3.81 25.02 -7.38
C ARG A 44 -3.30 23.70 -6.82
N SER A 45 -3.40 22.61 -7.58
CA SER A 45 -3.03 21.27 -7.11
C SER A 45 -1.54 21.09 -6.79
N ARG A 46 -0.66 21.98 -7.30
CA ARG A 46 0.79 22.01 -7.01
C ARG A 46 1.14 22.75 -5.71
N ARG A 47 0.22 23.57 -5.16
CA ARG A 47 0.47 24.30 -3.92
C ARG A 47 0.61 23.33 -2.75
N ARG A 48 1.55 23.60 -1.83
CA ARG A 48 1.81 22.77 -0.64
C ARG A 48 0.56 22.57 0.24
N GLY A 49 -0.36 23.56 0.25
CA GLY A 49 -1.62 23.55 0.97
C GLY A 49 -2.82 22.91 0.24
N ALA A 50 -2.65 22.29 -0.92
CA ALA A 50 -3.75 21.77 -1.75
C ALA A 50 -4.46 20.49 -1.20
N GLY A 51 -4.23 20.14 0.06
CA GLY A 51 -4.88 19.00 0.73
C GLY A 51 -4.28 17.62 0.44
N LYS A 52 -3.25 17.50 -0.42
CA LYS A 52 -2.67 16.19 -0.80
C LYS A 52 -2.26 15.33 0.41
N LYS A 53 -1.52 15.92 1.37
CA LYS A 53 -1.07 15.18 2.57
C LYS A 53 -2.24 14.77 3.45
N LEU A 54 -3.23 15.66 3.61
CA LEU A 54 -4.42 15.41 4.42
C LEU A 54 -5.21 14.21 3.88
N LEU A 55 -5.36 14.11 2.56
CA LEU A 55 -6.06 13.01 1.90
C LEU A 55 -5.38 11.64 2.06
N MET A 56 -4.09 11.61 2.37
CA MET A 56 -3.35 10.36 2.59
C MET A 56 -3.52 9.81 4.01
N ILE A 57 -4.06 10.60 4.94
CA ILE A 57 -4.29 10.18 6.32
C ILE A 57 -5.58 9.33 6.36
N PRO A 58 -5.57 8.13 6.95
CA PRO A 58 -6.79 7.37 7.20
C PRO A 58 -7.72 8.13 8.14
N GLU A 59 -9.03 8.08 7.89
CA GLU A 59 -10.04 8.80 8.67
C GLU A 59 -9.96 8.46 10.17
N THR A 60 -9.72 7.20 10.51
CA THR A 60 -9.56 6.74 11.90
C THR A 60 -8.30 7.25 12.61
N ARG A 61 -7.41 7.96 11.90
CA ARG A 61 -6.18 8.54 12.44
C ARG A 61 -6.16 10.06 12.34
N MET A 62 -7.25 10.66 11.87
CA MET A 62 -7.34 12.11 11.77
C MET A 62 -7.57 12.72 13.14
N THR A 63 -6.90 13.84 13.41
CA THR A 63 -7.29 14.72 14.51
C THR A 63 -8.58 15.46 14.16
N GLU A 64 -9.26 16.03 15.16
CA GLU A 64 -10.47 16.82 14.94
C GLU A 64 -10.25 17.97 13.93
N GLN A 65 -9.18 18.76 14.12
CA GLN A 65 -8.78 19.81 13.17
C GLN A 65 -8.51 19.30 11.75
N GLN A 66 -7.97 18.07 11.61
CA GLN A 66 -7.74 17.46 10.30
C GLN A 66 -9.07 17.02 9.66
N SER A 67 -9.99 16.48 10.46
CA SER A 67 -11.34 16.10 10.02
C SER A 67 -12.11 17.32 9.52
N GLU A 68 -12.11 18.43 10.26
CA GLU A 68 -12.74 19.69 9.85
C GLU A 68 -12.17 20.22 8.52
N LYS A 69 -10.83 20.23 8.40
CA LYS A 69 -10.16 20.62 7.15
C LYS A 69 -10.52 19.68 5.99
N MET A 70 -10.69 18.39 6.26
CA MET A 70 -11.10 17.42 5.26
C MET A 70 -12.55 17.64 4.82
N GLN A 71 -13.44 17.97 5.75
CA GLN A 71 -14.82 18.33 5.45
C GLN A 71 -14.89 19.61 4.62
N ALA A 72 -14.15 20.66 4.99
CA ALA A 72 -14.05 21.90 4.22
C ALA A 72 -13.53 21.63 2.80
N LEU A 73 -12.45 20.84 2.66
CA LEU A 73 -11.91 20.44 1.37
C LEU A 73 -12.92 19.63 0.54
N SER A 74 -13.70 18.76 1.18
CA SER A 74 -14.72 17.94 0.52
C SER A 74 -15.94 18.75 0.08
N LYS A 75 -16.27 19.83 0.79
CA LYS A 75 -17.31 20.79 0.40
C LYS A 75 -16.87 21.60 -0.82
N GLU A 76 -15.63 22.06 -0.82
CA GLU A 76 -15.06 22.83 -1.92
C GLU A 76 -14.82 21.97 -3.18
N PHE A 77 -14.36 20.72 -2.98
CA PHE A 77 -13.99 19.77 -4.04
C PHE A 77 -14.77 18.45 -3.87
N PRO A 78 -16.05 18.41 -4.31
CA PRO A 78 -16.93 17.29 -4.06
C PRO A 78 -16.48 15.98 -4.74
N LYS A 79 -15.83 16.03 -5.92
CA LYS A 79 -15.29 14.81 -6.55
C LYS A 79 -14.13 14.25 -5.74
N THR A 80 -13.25 15.12 -5.24
CA THR A 80 -12.13 14.77 -4.34
C THR A 80 -12.65 14.17 -3.04
N GLY A 81 -13.65 14.79 -2.41
CA GLY A 81 -14.27 14.25 -1.20
C GLY A 81 -14.97 12.90 -1.41
N ARG A 82 -15.59 12.69 -2.57
CA ARG A 82 -16.16 11.38 -2.95
C ARG A 82 -15.06 10.33 -3.17
N ALA A 83 -13.98 10.70 -3.86
CA ALA A 83 -12.81 9.84 -4.06
C ALA A 83 -12.14 9.46 -2.72
N PHE A 84 -12.05 10.40 -1.77
CA PHE A 84 -11.55 10.14 -0.42
C PHE A 84 -12.38 9.08 0.30
N ARG A 85 -13.71 9.21 0.33
CA ARG A 85 -14.58 8.21 0.98
C ARG A 85 -14.49 6.83 0.33
N MET A 86 -14.27 6.75 -0.98
CA MET A 86 -13.97 5.48 -1.66
C MET A 86 -12.66 4.87 -1.16
N VAL A 87 -11.61 5.67 -0.96
CA VAL A 87 -10.35 5.21 -0.36
C VAL A 87 -10.54 4.74 1.09
N GLN A 88 -11.43 5.35 1.86
CA GLN A 88 -11.76 4.90 3.21
C GLN A 88 -12.56 3.59 3.20
N SER A 89 -13.45 3.38 2.22
CA SER A 89 -14.18 2.10 2.10
C SER A 89 -13.26 0.89 1.89
N LEU A 90 -12.09 1.09 1.29
CA LEU A 90 -11.04 0.07 1.23
C LEU A 90 -10.48 -0.26 2.61
N ASP A 91 -10.28 0.75 3.46
CA ASP A 91 -9.81 0.52 4.84
C ASP A 91 -10.87 -0.23 5.65
N THR A 92 -12.15 0.13 5.50
CA THR A 92 -13.27 -0.60 6.11
C THR A 92 -13.29 -2.05 5.68
N MET A 93 -13.12 -2.33 4.38
CA MET A 93 -13.05 -3.71 3.87
C MET A 93 -11.89 -4.49 4.52
N TYR A 94 -10.68 -3.93 4.61
CA TYR A 94 -9.55 -4.62 5.24
C TYR A 94 -9.66 -4.80 6.76
N ARG A 95 -10.52 -4.01 7.43
CA ARG A 95 -10.84 -4.16 8.86
C ARG A 95 -11.84 -5.31 9.14
N CYS A 96 -12.57 -5.80 8.14
CA CYS A 96 -13.44 -6.96 8.32
C CYS A 96 -12.63 -8.17 8.81
N GLU A 97 -13.19 -8.99 9.71
CA GLU A 97 -12.54 -10.17 10.29
C GLU A 97 -12.69 -11.42 9.42
N GLY A 98 -13.85 -11.61 8.79
CA GLY A 98 -14.16 -12.76 7.95
C GLY A 98 -13.90 -12.53 6.46
N TYR A 99 -13.64 -13.63 5.74
CA TYR A 99 -13.54 -13.64 4.28
C TYR A 99 -14.84 -13.18 3.61
N GLU A 100 -16.00 -13.67 4.08
CA GLU A 100 -17.30 -13.32 3.48
C GLU A 100 -17.66 -11.86 3.71
N ASP A 101 -17.42 -11.31 4.91
CA ASP A 101 -17.62 -9.88 5.18
C ASP A 101 -16.73 -9.00 4.31
N GLY A 102 -15.44 -9.36 4.22
CA GLY A 102 -14.47 -8.69 3.36
C GLY A 102 -14.89 -8.74 1.88
N LYS A 103 -15.42 -9.87 1.41
CA LYS A 103 -15.95 -10.05 0.05
C LYS A 103 -17.19 -9.22 -0.22
N VAL A 104 -18.12 -9.13 0.74
CA VAL A 104 -19.30 -8.26 0.65
C VAL A 104 -18.88 -6.80 0.58
N ALA A 105 -17.98 -6.36 1.47
CA ALA A 105 -17.44 -5.00 1.47
C ALA A 105 -16.70 -4.69 0.17
N PHE A 106 -15.89 -5.62 -0.34
CA PHE A 106 -15.20 -5.52 -1.63
C PHE A 106 -16.19 -5.31 -2.78
N ASN A 107 -17.23 -6.15 -2.89
CA ASN A 107 -18.20 -6.04 -3.97
C ASN A 107 -18.98 -4.72 -3.92
N LYS A 108 -19.38 -4.27 -2.71
CA LYS A 108 -20.03 -2.97 -2.49
C LYS A 108 -19.13 -1.81 -2.93
N MET A 109 -17.87 -1.82 -2.51
CA MET A 109 -16.86 -0.85 -2.91
C MET A 109 -16.70 -0.82 -4.43
N ILE A 110 -16.45 -1.96 -5.09
CA ILE A 110 -16.28 -2.04 -6.54
C ILE A 110 -17.51 -1.49 -7.28
N SER A 111 -18.72 -1.83 -6.84
CA SER A 111 -19.96 -1.29 -7.40
C SER A 111 -20.03 0.23 -7.27
N TRP A 112 -19.59 0.79 -6.15
CA TRP A 112 -19.55 2.24 -5.93
C TRP A 112 -18.53 2.94 -6.83
N LEU A 113 -17.30 2.42 -6.91
CA LEU A 113 -16.25 3.00 -7.76
C LEU A 113 -16.67 3.01 -9.24
N ARG A 114 -17.29 1.93 -9.73
CA ARG A 114 -17.73 1.83 -11.14
C ARG A 114 -18.81 2.85 -11.50
N ARG A 115 -19.70 3.18 -10.57
CA ARG A 115 -20.83 4.12 -10.75
C ARG A 115 -20.49 5.56 -10.37
N SER A 116 -19.24 5.83 -9.99
CA SER A 116 -18.80 7.11 -9.43
C SER A 116 -18.75 8.28 -10.41
N ARG A 117 -18.77 8.02 -11.73
CA ARG A 117 -18.44 8.98 -12.79
C ARG A 117 -17.05 9.64 -12.60
N LEU A 118 -16.13 8.93 -11.94
CA LEU A 118 -14.72 9.32 -11.78
C LEU A 118 -13.86 8.30 -12.54
N GLU A 119 -13.39 8.64 -13.73
CA GLU A 119 -12.65 7.70 -14.58
C GLU A 119 -11.43 7.07 -13.89
N PRO A 120 -10.60 7.81 -13.12
CA PRO A 120 -9.49 7.19 -12.40
C PRO A 120 -9.96 6.10 -11.43
N MET A 121 -11.10 6.30 -10.74
CA MET A 121 -11.64 5.31 -9.81
C MET A 121 -12.29 4.12 -10.52
N LYS A 122 -12.91 4.33 -11.69
CA LYS A 122 -13.44 3.25 -12.53
C LYS A 122 -12.32 2.33 -13.01
N GLN A 123 -11.19 2.90 -13.44
CA GLN A 123 -10.01 2.13 -13.86
C GLN A 123 -9.48 1.27 -12.72
N VAL A 124 -9.37 1.83 -11.50
CA VAL A 124 -8.98 1.04 -10.32
C VAL A 124 -9.97 -0.09 -10.05
N ALA A 125 -11.27 0.17 -10.12
CA ALA A 125 -12.27 -0.88 -9.91
C ALA A 125 -12.12 -2.06 -10.88
N ASN A 126 -11.80 -1.80 -12.15
CA ASN A 126 -11.56 -2.85 -13.14
C ASN A 126 -10.31 -3.68 -12.78
N THR A 127 -9.23 -3.01 -12.39
CA THR A 127 -7.99 -3.67 -11.94
C THR A 127 -8.21 -4.52 -10.70
N LEU A 128 -8.89 -3.97 -9.68
CA LEU A 128 -9.20 -4.72 -8.46
C LEU A 128 -10.11 -5.91 -8.74
N LYS A 129 -11.12 -5.75 -9.61
CA LYS A 129 -12.01 -6.85 -10.02
C LYS A 129 -11.23 -7.98 -10.70
N LYS A 130 -10.27 -7.64 -11.57
CA LYS A 130 -9.38 -8.63 -12.23
C LYS A 130 -8.59 -9.46 -11.23
N HIS A 131 -8.19 -8.85 -10.11
CA HIS A 131 -7.38 -9.49 -9.07
C HIS A 131 -8.16 -9.84 -7.80
N LYS A 132 -9.49 -9.99 -7.91
CA LYS A 132 -10.39 -10.17 -6.75
C LYS A 132 -9.96 -11.32 -5.85
N GLN A 133 -9.66 -12.48 -6.42
CA GLN A 133 -9.30 -13.68 -5.64
C GLN A 133 -8.02 -13.45 -4.83
N GLN A 134 -6.97 -12.90 -5.44
CA GLN A 134 -5.69 -12.66 -4.80
C GLN A 134 -5.75 -11.51 -3.76
N ILE A 135 -6.70 -10.59 -3.89
CA ILE A 135 -6.93 -9.56 -2.88
C ILE A 135 -7.68 -10.15 -1.68
N LEU A 136 -8.70 -10.97 -1.92
CA LEU A 136 -9.52 -11.56 -0.86
C LEU A 136 -8.80 -12.69 -0.10
N SER A 137 -7.77 -13.32 -0.67
CA SER A 137 -6.94 -14.29 0.06
C SER A 137 -6.23 -13.70 1.27
N TYR A 138 -6.11 -12.36 1.34
CA TYR A 138 -5.66 -11.66 2.54
C TYR A 138 -6.46 -12.05 3.79
N PHE A 139 -7.77 -12.27 3.68
CA PHE A 139 -8.62 -12.60 4.83
C PHE A 139 -8.36 -14.00 5.38
N SER A 140 -7.76 -14.91 4.59
CA SER A 140 -7.43 -16.27 5.01
C SER A 140 -6.14 -16.34 5.82
N HIS A 141 -5.13 -15.54 5.47
CA HIS A 141 -3.79 -15.65 6.06
C HIS A 141 -3.30 -14.39 6.78
N ARG A 142 -3.93 -13.24 6.55
CA ARG A 142 -3.56 -11.91 7.11
C ARG A 142 -2.11 -11.51 6.89
N LEU A 143 -1.42 -12.14 5.94
CA LEU A 143 -0.04 -11.87 5.62
C LEU A 143 0.11 -10.44 5.09
N THR A 144 1.17 -9.77 5.54
CA THR A 144 1.56 -8.44 5.07
C THR A 144 3.05 -8.44 4.79
N ASN A 145 3.47 -7.62 3.85
CA ASN A 145 4.88 -7.45 3.50
C ASN A 145 5.69 -6.68 4.57
N ALA A 146 5.10 -6.32 5.72
CA ALA A 146 5.76 -5.55 6.77
C ALA A 146 7.08 -6.19 7.25
N ILE A 147 7.13 -7.52 7.38
CA ILE A 147 8.35 -8.24 7.77
C ILE A 147 9.43 -8.09 6.69
N ALA A 148 9.07 -8.31 5.42
CA ALA A 148 10.00 -8.15 4.31
C ALA A 148 10.50 -6.70 4.16
N GLU A 149 9.64 -5.72 4.40
CA GLU A 149 10.00 -4.30 4.44
C GLU A 149 10.96 -3.98 5.58
N GLY A 150 10.73 -4.55 6.77
CA GLY A 150 11.64 -4.43 7.91
C GLY A 150 13.03 -4.96 7.60
N ILE A 151 13.11 -6.16 7.01
CA ILE A 151 14.38 -6.76 6.55
C ILE A 151 15.05 -5.87 5.50
N ASN A 152 14.30 -5.41 4.49
CA ASN A 152 14.85 -4.54 3.46
C ASN A 152 15.38 -3.22 4.04
N SER A 153 14.70 -2.65 5.05
CA SER A 153 15.18 -1.44 5.74
C SER A 153 16.53 -1.66 6.42
N ILE A 154 16.72 -2.80 7.09
CA ILE A 154 18.01 -3.18 7.71
C ILE A 154 19.09 -3.32 6.64
N ILE A 155 18.80 -4.00 5.52
CA ILE A 155 19.72 -4.17 4.39
C ILE A 155 20.13 -2.82 3.80
N GLN A 156 19.18 -1.93 3.53
CA GLN A 156 19.46 -0.59 3.00
C GLN A 156 20.26 0.26 3.99
N SER A 157 20.03 0.09 5.30
CA SER A 157 20.83 0.74 6.34
C SER A 157 22.28 0.25 6.33
N ALA A 158 22.49 -1.07 6.24
CA ALA A 158 23.82 -1.66 6.12
C ALA A 158 24.56 -1.16 4.87
N LYS A 159 23.89 -1.11 3.72
CA LYS A 159 24.42 -0.53 2.48
C LYS A 159 24.82 0.93 2.63
N ARG A 160 23.98 1.74 3.29
CA ARG A 160 24.26 3.17 3.54
C ARG A 160 25.49 3.34 4.45
N ARG A 161 25.61 2.56 5.51
CA ARG A 161 26.79 2.59 6.41
C ARG A 161 28.09 2.27 5.67
N ALA A 162 28.07 1.28 4.78
CA ALA A 162 29.22 0.90 3.97
C ALA A 162 29.54 1.87 2.81
N ARG A 163 28.65 2.83 2.51
CA ARG A 163 28.70 3.69 1.30
C ARG A 163 28.74 2.89 0.00
N GLY A 164 28.04 1.75 -0.02
CA GLY A 164 28.02 0.80 -1.12
C GLY A 164 29.03 -0.34 -0.96
N PHE A 165 28.92 -1.35 -1.81
CA PHE A 165 29.80 -2.52 -1.83
C PHE A 165 30.36 -2.70 -3.23
N ARG A 166 31.63 -3.07 -3.33
CA ARG A 166 32.32 -3.30 -4.61
C ARG A 166 32.03 -4.69 -5.20
N THR A 167 31.69 -5.67 -4.34
CA THR A 167 31.45 -7.05 -4.72
C THR A 167 30.10 -7.55 -4.20
N ILE A 168 29.52 -8.52 -4.89
CA ILE A 168 28.24 -9.13 -4.48
C ILE A 168 28.45 -9.98 -3.23
N GLU A 169 29.59 -10.64 -3.12
CA GLU A 169 29.99 -11.47 -1.99
C GLU A 169 30.08 -10.63 -0.72
N GLY A 170 30.73 -9.46 -0.79
CA GLY A 170 30.82 -8.52 0.33
C GLY A 170 29.46 -7.97 0.74
N TYR A 171 28.59 -7.67 -0.24
CA TYR A 171 27.23 -7.24 0.06
C TYR A 171 26.41 -8.36 0.73
N THR A 172 26.53 -9.58 0.23
CA THR A 172 25.83 -10.77 0.74
C THR A 172 26.27 -11.09 2.17
N ALA A 173 27.57 -11.09 2.44
CA ALA A 173 28.11 -11.28 3.78
C ALA A 173 27.59 -10.21 4.76
N ALA A 174 27.56 -8.95 4.33
CA ALA A 174 27.01 -7.86 5.14
C ALA A 174 25.50 -8.02 5.41
N ILE A 175 24.72 -8.53 4.45
CA ILE A 175 23.30 -8.85 4.65
C ILE A 175 23.14 -9.96 5.70
N PHE A 176 23.89 -11.06 5.56
CA PHE A 176 23.84 -12.16 6.54
C PHE A 176 24.28 -11.71 7.93
N LEU A 177 25.31 -10.88 8.03
CA LEU A 177 25.73 -10.30 9.31
C LEU A 177 24.65 -9.41 9.94
N ALA A 178 23.96 -8.60 9.13
CA ALA A 178 22.97 -7.64 9.62
C ALA A 178 21.62 -8.29 9.98
N VAL A 179 21.19 -9.32 9.26
CA VAL A 179 19.83 -9.89 9.36
C VAL A 179 19.83 -11.33 9.86
N GLY A 180 20.92 -12.08 9.63
CA GLY A 180 20.97 -13.53 9.84
C GLY A 180 20.97 -14.01 11.29
N LYS A 181 20.93 -13.08 12.27
CA LYS A 181 20.97 -13.39 13.72
C LYS A 181 22.09 -14.39 14.07
N LEU A 182 23.25 -14.22 13.44
CA LEU A 182 24.39 -15.12 13.58
C LEU A 182 24.90 -15.09 15.03
N LYS A 183 25.06 -16.26 15.64
CA LYS A 183 25.78 -16.40 16.92
C LYS A 183 27.26 -16.45 16.61
N LEU A 184 27.91 -15.30 16.63
CA LEU A 184 29.35 -15.21 16.43
C LEU A 184 30.05 -15.31 17.78
N SER A 185 31.00 -16.23 17.89
CA SER A 185 31.93 -16.28 19.01
C SER A 185 32.88 -15.09 18.87
N CYS A 186 32.50 -13.93 19.42
CA CYS A 186 33.44 -12.81 19.48
C CYS A 186 34.47 -13.11 20.59
N PRO A 187 35.77 -13.16 20.27
CA PRO A 187 36.78 -13.23 21.31
C PRO A 187 36.66 -11.99 22.19
N THR A 188 36.72 -12.18 23.51
CA THR A 188 36.86 -11.08 24.45
C THR A 188 38.17 -10.37 24.15
N LEU A 189 38.08 -9.15 23.61
CA LEU A 189 39.24 -8.33 23.25
C LEU A 189 40.09 -7.89 24.45
N PHE A 190 39.60 -8.18 25.67
CA PHE A 190 40.28 -7.93 26.93
C PHE A 190 40.02 -9.14 27.84
N ALA A 191 40.95 -10.10 27.85
CA ALA A 191 41.06 -11.16 28.84
C ALA A 191 42.51 -11.18 29.33
#